data_AF-A0A834FNR9-F1
#
_entry.id   AF-A0A834FNR9-F1
#
_cell.length_a   1.000
_cell.length_b   1.000
_cell.length_c   1.000
_cell.angle_alpha   90.00
_cell.angle_beta   90.00
_cell.angle_gamma   90.00
#
_symmetry.space_group_name_H-M   'P 1'
#
loop_
_entity.id
_entity.type
_entity.pdbx_description
1 polymer ?
#
loop_
_entity_poly.entity_id
_entity_poly.type
_entity_poly.pdbx_seq_one_letter_code
_entity_poly.pdbx_strand_id
1 'polypeptide(L)'
;MAAALAVSALLAALLAALSLSVSGGMFPAACLTVPAVLLLLLWVRRLRRRDAGTERRVCVLVLGDVGRSPRMQYHALSLSRHGYRVSFVGFLDSKPHPDVMTEEKIRIVSISEVKAAAGPRLLSYAVKVVLQSVQLLLVLLRMELQAHVLMQNPPGLPGIAVAWLVCVLRGSNFIIDWHNYGYTIMALSHGAGHPVVRLAKWYEHFFGPLATHHLCVTNAMKDDLQRNWGVRARTLYDRPASIFRETPLQQQHQLFLRLAQTHPQFQGSEEESSVFTVREAAGGAVSLRTKRPALLLSSTSWTEDEDFSILLKALEEYEGFIEGGASLPDLVCVITGKGPQKEHYRKLIDSLRLQHVKICTPWLEAEDYPLLLGSADLGVCLHKSSSGLDLPMKVVDMFGCCLPVCAIHFRCLHELVKHEENGLIFRDSAELAEQLKSLLSEFPRPDGRLGAFRRNLRTSRGQRWDENWDQNVLPLISNQG
;
A
#
# COMPACT_ATOMS: atom_id res chain seq x y z
N MET A 1 8.22 4.72 34.49
CA MET A 1 7.90 4.21 35.85
C MET A 1 6.75 4.95 36.51
N ALA A 2 6.78 6.29 36.63
CA ALA A 2 5.71 7.04 37.32
C ALA A 2 4.28 6.83 36.78
N ALA A 3 4.10 6.69 35.45
CA ALA A 3 2.78 6.46 34.85
C ALA A 3 2.22 5.05 35.09
N ALA A 4 3.06 4.01 35.03
CA ALA A 4 2.65 2.64 35.35
C ALA A 4 2.34 2.48 36.84
N LEU A 5 3.11 3.15 37.71
CA LEU A 5 2.85 3.23 39.14
C LEU A 5 1.54 3.96 39.44
N ALA A 6 1.23 5.05 38.70
CA ALA A 6 -0.03 5.76 38.86
C ALA A 6 -1.25 4.93 38.42
N VAL A 7 -1.15 4.20 37.30
CA VAL A 7 -2.23 3.32 36.82
C VAL A 7 -2.44 2.13 37.75
N SER A 8 -1.36 1.49 38.22
CA SER A 8 -1.46 0.42 39.24
C SER A 8 -2.03 0.94 40.56
N ALA A 9 -1.63 2.14 41.01
CA ALA A 9 -2.19 2.75 42.21
C ALA A 9 -3.68 3.08 42.06
N LEU A 10 -4.10 3.52 40.88
CA LEU A 10 -5.51 3.85 40.61
C LEU A 10 -6.39 2.60 40.52
N LEU A 11 -5.91 1.55 39.86
CA LEU A 11 -6.56 0.24 39.80
C LEU A 11 -6.63 -0.41 41.18
N ALA A 12 -5.55 -0.33 41.96
CA ALA A 12 -5.54 -0.81 43.33
C ALA A 12 -6.51 -0.02 44.22
N ALA A 13 -6.61 1.30 44.05
CA ALA A 13 -7.57 2.13 44.79
C ALA A 13 -9.03 1.84 44.40
N LEU A 14 -9.32 1.60 43.12
CA LEU A 14 -10.64 1.19 42.62
C LEU A 14 -11.03 -0.20 43.11
N LEU A 15 -10.10 -1.17 43.06
CA LEU A 15 -10.31 -2.51 43.59
C LEU A 15 -10.49 -2.50 45.11
N ALA A 16 -9.74 -1.67 45.83
CA ALA A 16 -9.90 -1.47 47.27
C ALA A 16 -11.27 -0.86 47.59
N ALA A 17 -11.71 0.17 46.85
CA ALA A 17 -13.03 0.78 47.00
C ALA A 17 -14.17 -0.20 46.70
N LEU A 18 -14.03 -1.04 45.68
CA LEU A 18 -14.97 -2.11 45.36
C LEU A 18 -15.02 -3.16 46.48
N SER A 19 -13.87 -3.58 47.01
CA SER A 19 -13.81 -4.54 48.13
C SER A 19 -14.42 -4.00 49.43
N LEU A 20 -14.27 -2.69 49.71
CA LEU A 20 -14.86 -2.03 50.88
C LEU A 20 -16.38 -1.80 50.74
N SER A 21 -16.90 -1.71 49.52
CA SER A 21 -18.35 -1.62 49.28
C SER A 21 -19.10 -2.93 49.56
N VAL A 22 -18.40 -4.08 49.49
CA VAL A 22 -18.96 -5.41 49.76
C VAL A 22 -19.08 -5.69 51.27
N SER A 23 -18.33 -4.98 52.13
CA SER A 23 -18.27 -5.23 53.58
C SER A 23 -19.16 -4.31 54.44
N GLY A 24 -20.10 -3.56 53.85
CA GLY A 24 -21.16 -2.85 54.59
C GLY A 24 -20.75 -1.53 55.27
N GLY A 25 -19.51 -1.05 55.07
CA GLY A 25 -19.05 0.25 55.58
C GLY A 25 -19.23 1.37 54.54
N MET A 26 -20.36 2.07 54.53
CA MET A 26 -20.63 3.15 53.55
C MET A 26 -19.72 4.39 53.69
N PHE A 27 -19.18 4.68 54.88
CA PHE A 27 -18.39 5.88 55.15
C PHE A 27 -16.90 5.84 54.71
N PRO A 28 -16.12 4.77 54.97
CA PRO A 28 -14.70 4.74 54.57
C PRO A 28 -14.49 4.59 53.06
N ALA A 29 -15.44 3.99 52.32
CA ALA A 29 -15.37 3.86 50.86
C ALA A 29 -15.55 5.22 50.14
N ALA A 30 -16.38 6.12 50.67
CA ALA A 30 -16.56 7.47 50.15
C ALA A 30 -15.31 8.36 50.32
N CYS A 31 -14.58 8.20 51.43
CA CYS A 31 -13.38 8.99 51.74
C CYS A 31 -12.16 8.66 50.86
N LEU A 32 -12.06 7.44 50.30
CA LEU A 32 -10.96 7.06 49.40
C LEU A 32 -11.29 7.27 47.91
N THR A 33 -12.58 7.21 47.54
CA THR A 33 -13.02 7.39 46.16
C THR A 33 -12.89 8.84 45.70
N VAL A 34 -13.23 9.82 46.54
CA VAL A 34 -13.13 11.25 46.17
C VAL A 34 -11.68 11.69 45.88
N PRO A 35 -10.67 11.39 46.72
CA PRO A 35 -9.26 11.67 46.40
C PRO A 35 -8.76 10.93 45.16
N ALA A 36 -9.15 9.66 44.98
CA ALA A 36 -8.76 8.89 43.80
C ALA A 36 -9.33 9.50 42.50
N VAL A 37 -10.59 9.92 42.51
CA VAL A 37 -11.23 10.62 41.39
C VAL A 37 -10.57 11.98 41.15
N LEU A 38 -10.27 12.75 42.19
CA LEU A 38 -9.55 14.03 42.05
C LEU A 38 -8.14 13.84 41.47
N LEU A 39 -7.38 12.84 41.94
CA LEU A 39 -6.07 12.51 41.40
C LEU A 39 -6.16 12.05 39.94
N LEU A 40 -7.17 11.24 39.60
CA LEU A 40 -7.45 10.86 38.21
C LEU A 40 -7.75 12.10 37.35
N LEU A 41 -8.61 13.00 37.81
CA LEU A 41 -8.96 14.22 37.10
C LEU A 41 -7.76 15.15 36.92
N LEU A 42 -6.92 15.30 37.94
CA LEU A 42 -5.67 16.06 37.85
C LEU A 42 -4.67 15.41 36.89
N TRP A 43 -4.57 14.09 36.90
CA TRP A 43 -3.72 13.34 35.98
C TRP A 43 -4.21 13.47 34.54
N VAL A 44 -5.51 13.32 34.29
CA VAL A 44 -6.12 13.54 32.97
C VAL A 44 -5.92 14.99 32.53
N ARG A 45 -6.14 15.97 33.41
CA ARG A 45 -5.85 17.40 33.11
C ARG A 45 -4.39 17.61 32.73
N ARG A 46 -3.46 16.94 33.41
CA ARG A 46 -2.03 17.00 33.09
C ARG A 46 -1.73 16.36 31.72
N LEU A 47 -2.35 15.23 31.40
CA LEU A 47 -2.20 14.56 30.10
C LEU A 47 -2.79 15.35 28.94
N ARG A 48 -3.81 16.19 29.21
CA ARG A 48 -4.47 17.06 28.24
C ARG A 48 -3.90 18.48 28.19
N ARG A 49 -2.81 18.74 28.91
CA ARG A 49 -2.20 20.08 28.94
C ARG A 49 -1.59 20.38 27.57
N ARG A 50 -2.27 21.24 26.80
CA ARG A 50 -1.79 21.76 25.52
C ARG A 50 -0.75 22.87 25.74
N ASP A 51 0.17 22.99 24.79
CA ASP A 51 1.11 24.09 24.64
C ASP A 51 0.84 24.86 23.33
N ALA A 52 1.55 25.96 23.10
CA ALA A 52 1.35 26.82 21.92
C ALA A 52 1.60 26.11 20.57
N GLY A 53 2.36 25.01 20.56
CA GLY A 53 2.70 24.26 19.34
C GLY A 53 1.78 23.06 19.07
N THR A 54 0.88 22.74 20.00
CA THR A 54 0.10 21.49 19.98
C THR A 54 -0.76 21.34 18.72
N GLU A 55 -1.45 22.40 18.31
CA GLU A 55 -2.32 22.40 17.11
C GLU A 55 -1.53 22.17 15.81
N ARG A 56 -0.19 22.32 15.85
CA ARG A 56 0.69 22.06 14.70
C ARG A 56 1.43 20.72 14.81
N ARG A 57 1.10 19.85 15.76
CA ARG A 57 1.72 18.52 15.91
C ARG A 57 0.78 17.40 15.47
N VAL A 58 1.24 16.58 14.53
CA VAL A 58 0.51 15.42 14.02
C VAL A 58 1.37 14.17 14.14
N CYS A 59 0.80 13.09 14.67
CA CYS A 59 1.40 11.77 14.64
C CYS A 59 0.90 11.02 13.40
N VAL A 60 1.83 10.52 12.59
CA VAL A 60 1.55 9.56 11.51
C VAL A 60 2.00 8.20 12.02
N LEU A 61 1.07 7.26 12.22
CA LEU A 61 1.30 5.98 12.87
C LEU A 61 1.14 4.83 11.87
N VAL A 62 2.18 4.02 11.77
CA VAL A 62 2.20 2.79 10.98
C VAL A 62 2.70 1.67 11.89
N LEU A 63 1.87 0.66 12.13
CA LEU A 63 2.29 -0.53 12.88
C LEU A 63 3.00 -1.52 11.94
N GLY A 64 3.98 -1.01 11.20
CA GLY A 64 4.65 -1.66 10.08
C GLY A 64 5.90 -0.87 9.67
N ASP A 65 6.62 -1.37 8.66
CA ASP A 65 7.82 -0.72 8.15
C ASP A 65 7.49 0.59 7.45
N VAL A 66 8.02 1.69 7.99
CA VAL A 66 7.84 3.05 7.45
C VAL A 66 8.37 3.13 6.03
N GLY A 67 9.52 2.50 5.75
CA GLY A 67 10.15 2.54 4.43
C GLY A 67 9.31 1.84 3.34
N ARG A 68 8.40 0.95 3.74
CA ARG A 68 7.51 0.21 2.84
C ARG A 68 6.07 0.72 2.84
N SER A 69 5.84 1.90 3.43
CA SER A 69 4.51 2.51 3.56
C SER A 69 4.45 3.85 2.80
N PRO A 70 4.50 3.83 1.44
CA PRO A 70 4.65 5.04 0.63
C PRO A 70 3.53 6.05 0.85
N ARG A 71 2.27 5.60 0.93
CA ARG A 71 1.12 6.46 1.23
C ARG A 71 1.28 7.25 2.54
N MET A 72 1.79 6.60 3.58
CA MET A 72 1.99 7.25 4.88
C MET A 72 3.20 8.19 4.87
N GLN A 73 4.23 7.87 4.10
CA GLN A 73 5.33 8.80 3.81
C GLN A 73 4.80 10.05 3.09
N TYR A 74 3.89 9.91 2.14
CA TYR A 74 3.27 11.04 1.46
C TYR A 74 2.36 11.86 2.39
N HIS A 75 1.60 11.22 3.29
CA HIS A 75 0.89 11.95 4.35
C HIS A 75 1.84 12.79 5.21
N ALA A 76 2.97 12.23 5.64
CA ALA A 76 3.96 12.95 6.44
C ALA A 76 4.56 14.16 5.68
N LEU A 77 4.88 13.99 4.40
CA LEU A 77 5.38 15.07 3.55
C LEU A 77 4.34 16.15 3.31
N SER A 78 3.10 15.80 2.96
CA SER A 78 2.03 16.78 2.76
C SER A 78 1.72 17.56 4.04
N LEU A 79 1.72 16.90 5.21
CA LEU A 79 1.61 17.57 6.51
C LEU A 79 2.75 18.57 6.75
N SER A 80 4.00 18.18 6.48
CA SER A 80 5.17 19.06 6.62
C SER A 80 5.05 20.31 5.73
N ARG A 81 4.64 20.13 4.47
CA ARG A 81 4.41 21.20 3.49
C ARG A 81 3.39 22.23 4.00
N HIS A 82 2.36 21.77 4.72
CA HIS A 82 1.36 22.63 5.37
C HIS A 82 1.77 23.15 6.76
N GLY A 83 3.05 23.04 7.12
CA GLY A 83 3.61 23.64 8.34
C GLY A 83 3.42 22.83 9.62
N TYR A 84 2.95 21.57 9.52
CA TYR A 84 2.85 20.70 10.69
C TYR A 84 4.19 20.05 11.03
N ARG A 85 4.43 19.89 12.33
CA ARG A 85 5.48 19.01 12.87
C ARG A 85 4.95 17.59 12.94
N VAL A 86 5.62 16.68 12.27
CA VAL A 86 5.18 15.30 12.12
C VAL A 86 6.02 14.37 12.98
N SER A 87 5.37 13.60 13.85
CA SER A 87 5.98 12.43 14.48
C SER A 87 5.60 11.19 13.69
N PHE A 88 6.55 10.61 12.96
CA PHE A 88 6.30 9.44 12.11
C PHE A 88 6.69 8.15 12.84
N VAL A 89 5.70 7.44 13.38
CA VAL A 89 5.88 6.28 14.25
C VAL A 89 5.75 4.98 13.44
N GLY A 90 6.73 4.09 13.52
CA GLY A 90 6.67 2.75 12.91
C GLY A 90 7.97 1.96 13.00
N PHE A 91 8.05 0.81 12.33
CA PHE A 91 9.29 0.03 12.22
C PHE A 91 10.24 0.70 11.22
N LEU A 92 11.55 0.55 11.43
CA LEU A 92 12.60 1.15 10.60
C LEU A 92 13.48 0.07 9.99
N ASP A 93 12.84 -0.89 9.33
CA ASP A 93 13.53 -2.05 8.73
C ASP A 93 14.07 -1.74 7.33
N SER A 94 13.40 -0.84 6.60
CA SER A 94 13.82 -0.33 5.29
C SER A 94 14.03 1.17 5.33
N LYS A 95 14.92 1.68 4.46
CA LYS A 95 15.20 3.12 4.34
C LYS A 95 13.96 3.86 3.79
N PRO A 96 13.42 4.88 4.48
CA PRO A 96 12.37 5.74 3.95
C PRO A 96 12.82 6.57 2.75
N HIS A 97 11.86 7.16 2.04
CA HIS A 97 12.08 8.07 0.93
C HIS A 97 13.02 9.21 1.34
N PRO A 98 13.98 9.61 0.48
CA PRO A 98 14.95 10.67 0.79
C PRO A 98 14.30 11.93 1.36
N ASP A 99 13.23 12.43 0.75
CA ASP A 99 12.51 13.62 1.21
C ASP A 99 12.01 13.52 2.65
N VAL A 100 11.60 12.32 3.11
CA VAL A 100 11.17 12.11 4.51
C VAL A 100 12.36 12.19 5.45
N MET A 101 13.52 11.72 5.01
CA MET A 101 14.76 11.68 5.80
C MET A 101 15.41 13.07 5.92
N THR A 102 15.24 13.93 4.91
CA THR A 102 15.83 15.27 4.87
C THR A 102 14.94 16.37 5.43
N GLU A 103 13.64 16.11 5.58
CA GLU A 103 12.67 17.10 6.05
C GLU A 103 12.76 17.32 7.57
N GLU A 104 13.11 18.53 7.98
CA GLU A 104 13.34 18.90 9.38
C GLU A 104 12.08 18.83 10.25
N LYS A 105 10.90 19.02 9.67
CA LYS A 105 9.63 18.93 10.41
C LYS A 105 9.16 17.50 10.64
N ILE A 106 9.78 16.50 9.99
CA ILE A 106 9.44 15.09 10.15
C ILE A 106 10.45 14.43 11.08
N ARG A 107 9.96 13.95 12.23
CA ARG A 107 10.74 13.16 13.17
C ARG A 107 10.26 11.71 13.15
N ILE A 108 11.13 10.80 12.73
CA ILE A 108 10.86 9.36 12.81
C ILE A 108 11.02 8.89 14.28
N VAL A 109 10.01 8.17 14.76
CA VAL A 109 9.98 7.56 16.09
C VAL A 109 9.88 6.05 15.90
N SER A 110 11.00 5.35 16.03
CA SER A 110 11.02 3.91 15.82
C SER A 110 10.32 3.16 16.96
N ILE A 111 9.52 2.17 16.58
CA ILE A 111 9.04 1.11 17.46
C ILE A 111 9.66 -0.21 17.03
N SER A 112 9.78 -1.17 17.94
CA SER A 112 10.33 -2.49 17.63
C SER A 112 9.20 -3.47 17.35
N GLU A 113 9.34 -4.31 16.33
CA GLU A 113 8.41 -5.41 16.14
C GLU A 113 8.60 -6.46 17.26
N VAL A 114 7.51 -6.77 17.97
CA VAL A 114 7.53 -7.89 18.91
C VAL A 114 7.50 -9.20 18.13
N LYS A 115 8.59 -9.95 18.20
CA LYS A 115 8.67 -11.30 17.60
C LYS A 115 7.81 -12.28 18.40
N ALA A 116 7.23 -13.25 17.70
CA ALA A 116 6.48 -14.34 18.33
C ALA A 116 7.43 -15.15 19.25
N ALA A 117 7.05 -15.32 20.51
CA ALA A 117 7.80 -16.14 21.46
C ALA A 117 7.70 -17.64 21.12
N ALA A 118 8.68 -18.43 21.55
CA ALA A 118 8.60 -19.90 21.47
C ALA A 118 7.44 -20.41 22.36
N GLY A 119 6.58 -21.27 21.81
CA GLY A 119 5.44 -21.85 22.55
C GLY A 119 4.21 -22.12 21.68
N PRO A 120 3.05 -22.46 22.29
CA PRO A 120 1.80 -22.68 21.56
C PRO A 120 1.43 -21.45 20.74
N ARG A 121 1.12 -21.62 19.44
CA ARG A 121 0.91 -20.53 18.48
C ARG A 121 -0.06 -19.46 19.00
N LEU A 122 -1.19 -19.87 19.57
CA LEU A 122 -2.21 -18.93 20.09
C LEU A 122 -1.70 -18.07 21.25
N LEU A 123 -0.99 -18.69 22.21
CA LEU A 123 -0.41 -17.99 23.35
C LEU A 123 0.68 -17.01 22.88
N SER A 124 1.52 -17.44 21.94
CA SER A 124 2.57 -16.61 21.35
C SER A 124 1.98 -15.37 20.65
N TYR A 125 0.90 -15.53 19.88
CA TYR A 125 0.17 -14.41 19.29
C TYR A 125 -0.44 -13.47 20.34
N ALA A 126 -1.08 -14.02 21.39
CA ALA A 126 -1.65 -13.20 22.46
C ALA A 126 -0.58 -12.38 23.18
N VAL A 127 0.55 -13.00 23.54
CA VAL A 127 1.69 -12.33 24.16
C VAL A 127 2.26 -11.24 23.23
N LYS A 128 2.44 -11.55 21.93
CA LYS A 128 2.86 -10.56 20.92
C LYS A 128 1.94 -9.34 20.93
N VAL A 129 0.63 -9.55 20.86
CA VAL A 129 -0.38 -8.48 20.85
C VAL A 129 -0.31 -7.64 22.14
N VAL A 130 -0.21 -8.27 23.31
CA VAL A 130 -0.13 -7.56 24.60
C VAL A 130 1.15 -6.72 24.68
N LEU A 131 2.31 -7.30 24.39
CA LEU A 131 3.59 -6.59 24.44
C LEU A 131 3.63 -5.43 23.43
N GLN A 132 3.13 -5.66 22.21
CA GLN A 132 3.04 -4.61 21.18
C GLN A 132 2.09 -3.48 21.63
N SER A 133 0.99 -3.83 22.31
CA SER A 133 0.05 -2.85 22.87
C SER A 133 0.71 -1.99 23.95
N VAL A 134 1.43 -2.61 24.89
CA VAL A 134 2.12 -1.91 25.98
C VAL A 134 3.22 -1.01 25.42
N GLN A 135 4.03 -1.51 24.48
CA GLN A 135 5.08 -0.70 23.84
C GLN A 135 4.48 0.52 23.14
N LEU A 136 3.46 0.32 22.30
CA LEU A 136 2.82 1.40 21.56
C LEU A 136 2.19 2.43 22.51
N LEU A 137 1.49 1.96 23.54
CA LEU A 137 0.91 2.83 24.57
C LEU A 137 1.99 3.68 25.25
N LEU A 138 3.11 3.07 25.66
CA LEU A 138 4.21 3.78 26.32
C LEU A 138 4.87 4.80 25.39
N VAL A 139 5.07 4.47 24.12
CA VAL A 139 5.66 5.38 23.14
C VAL A 139 4.75 6.58 22.92
N LEU A 140 3.48 6.33 22.58
CA LEU A 140 2.51 7.41 22.35
C LEU A 140 2.30 8.28 23.60
N LEU A 141 2.28 7.71 24.81
CA LEU A 141 2.16 8.48 26.05
C LEU A 141 3.44 9.23 26.48
N ARG A 142 4.61 8.90 25.93
CA ARG A 142 5.87 9.62 26.19
C ARG A 142 6.11 10.74 25.19
N MET A 143 5.57 10.64 23.98
CA MET A 143 5.62 11.71 22.99
C MET A 143 4.89 12.95 23.50
N GLU A 144 5.24 14.12 22.95
CA GLU A 144 4.48 15.35 23.18
C GLU A 144 3.01 15.20 22.78
N LEU A 145 2.13 16.05 23.29
CA LEU A 145 0.71 16.02 22.93
C LEU A 145 0.54 16.37 21.45
N GLN A 146 -0.10 15.47 20.71
CA GLN A 146 -0.38 15.60 19.28
C GLN A 146 -1.83 16.06 19.12
N ALA A 147 -2.11 17.02 18.23
CA ALA A 147 -3.50 17.41 17.94
C ALA A 147 -4.24 16.30 17.19
N HIS A 148 -3.54 15.63 16.28
CA HIS A 148 -4.08 14.52 15.47
C HIS A 148 -3.17 13.30 15.51
N VAL A 149 -3.77 12.11 15.49
CA VAL A 149 -3.08 10.83 15.24
C VAL A 149 -3.72 10.21 14.00
N LEU A 150 -2.97 10.14 12.90
CA LEU A 150 -3.35 9.52 11.64
C LEU A 150 -2.72 8.12 11.56
N MET A 151 -3.54 7.08 11.57
CA MET A 151 -3.09 5.69 11.59
C MET A 151 -3.44 4.96 10.30
N GLN A 152 -2.47 4.20 9.76
CA GLN A 152 -2.71 3.24 8.68
C GLN A 152 -3.45 1.99 9.20
N ASN A 153 -4.48 1.54 8.47
CA ASN A 153 -5.03 0.20 8.62
C ASN A 153 -5.08 -0.52 7.26
N PRO A 154 -4.55 -1.74 7.11
CA PRO A 154 -3.89 -2.59 8.10
C PRO A 154 -2.37 -2.33 8.25
N PRO A 155 -1.73 -2.87 9.31
CA PRO A 155 -2.32 -3.65 10.41
C PRO A 155 -2.96 -2.76 11.48
N GLY A 156 -4.22 -3.08 11.80
CA GLY A 156 -5.02 -2.35 12.81
C GLY A 156 -4.90 -2.91 14.23
N LEU A 157 -4.63 -4.20 14.39
CA LEU A 157 -4.53 -4.85 15.70
C LEU A 157 -3.06 -4.83 16.18
N PRO A 158 -2.75 -4.37 17.41
CA PRO A 158 -3.62 -3.72 18.40
C PRO A 158 -3.70 -2.18 18.25
N GLY A 159 -3.10 -1.61 17.20
CA GLY A 159 -2.91 -0.18 17.03
C GLY A 159 -4.17 0.67 17.16
N ILE A 160 -5.32 0.25 16.60
CA ILE A 160 -6.57 1.05 16.60
C ILE A 160 -7.03 1.31 18.03
N ALA A 161 -7.12 0.27 18.86
CA ALA A 161 -7.56 0.38 20.24
C ALA A 161 -6.61 1.24 21.09
N VAL A 162 -5.29 1.06 20.90
CA VAL A 162 -4.27 1.80 21.65
C VAL A 162 -4.25 3.27 21.25
N ALA A 163 -4.27 3.56 19.95
CA ALA A 163 -4.29 4.92 19.43
C ALA A 163 -5.57 5.65 19.86
N TRP A 164 -6.73 4.99 19.75
CA TRP A 164 -8.01 5.52 20.26
C TRP A 164 -7.93 5.86 21.76
N LEU A 165 -7.45 4.94 22.60
CA LEU A 165 -7.32 5.17 24.04
C LEU A 165 -6.43 6.38 24.33
N VAL A 166 -5.29 6.49 23.65
CA VAL A 166 -4.38 7.63 23.82
C VAL A 166 -5.04 8.93 23.39
N CYS A 167 -5.76 8.94 22.26
CA CYS A 167 -6.49 10.11 21.77
C CYS A 167 -7.57 10.54 22.77
N VAL A 168 -8.31 9.61 23.37
CA VAL A 168 -9.29 9.90 24.43
C VAL A 168 -8.59 10.48 25.67
N LEU A 169 -7.49 9.89 26.12
CA LEU A 169 -6.76 10.38 27.29
C LEU A 169 -6.19 11.79 27.08
N ARG A 170 -5.70 12.09 25.87
CA ARG A 170 -5.02 13.34 25.53
C ARG A 170 -5.92 14.41 24.91
N GLY A 171 -7.16 14.09 24.57
CA GLY A 171 -8.04 15.01 23.85
C GLY A 171 -7.52 15.33 22.45
N SER A 172 -6.98 14.32 21.77
CA SER A 172 -6.50 14.39 20.39
C SER A 172 -7.55 13.80 19.44
N ASN A 173 -7.54 14.22 18.18
CA ASN A 173 -8.38 13.61 17.15
C ASN A 173 -7.72 12.35 16.61
N PHE A 174 -8.49 11.27 16.47
CA PHE A 174 -8.00 10.02 15.90
C PHE A 174 -8.52 9.87 14.46
N ILE A 175 -7.61 9.64 13.51
CA ILE A 175 -7.93 9.46 12.10
C ILE A 175 -7.44 8.07 11.69
N ILE A 176 -8.33 7.25 11.12
CA ILE A 176 -7.95 5.98 10.51
C ILE A 176 -7.95 6.14 8.99
N ASP A 177 -6.86 5.76 8.35
CA ASP A 177 -6.76 5.62 6.90
C ASP A 177 -6.87 4.14 6.50
N TRP A 178 -8.04 3.76 5.99
CA TRP A 178 -8.41 2.39 5.61
C TRP A 178 -7.89 2.05 4.22
N HIS A 179 -6.89 1.17 4.15
CA HIS A 179 -6.28 0.67 2.92
C HIS A 179 -6.81 -0.71 2.57
N ASN A 180 -7.19 -1.50 3.56
CA ASN A 180 -7.86 -2.80 3.44
C ASN A 180 -8.48 -3.16 4.79
N TYR A 181 -9.11 -4.32 4.91
CA TYR A 181 -9.46 -4.90 6.20
C TYR A 181 -8.37 -5.87 6.65
N GLY A 182 -7.89 -5.73 7.89
CA GLY A 182 -6.89 -6.63 8.44
C GLY A 182 -7.36 -8.08 8.48
N TYR A 183 -8.62 -8.32 8.81
CA TYR A 183 -9.19 -9.67 8.87
C TYR A 183 -9.25 -10.37 7.50
N THR A 184 -9.44 -9.65 6.38
CA THR A 184 -9.46 -10.27 5.04
C THR A 184 -8.06 -10.69 4.61
N ILE A 185 -7.03 -9.89 4.95
CA ILE A 185 -5.64 -10.29 4.72
C ILE A 185 -5.30 -11.54 5.55
N MET A 186 -5.69 -11.58 6.83
CA MET A 186 -5.48 -12.76 7.68
C MET A 186 -6.21 -14.00 7.16
N ALA A 187 -7.35 -13.81 6.49
CA ALA A 187 -8.13 -14.89 5.89
C ALA A 187 -7.43 -15.55 4.70
N LEU A 188 -6.50 -14.88 4.02
CA LEU A 188 -5.71 -15.50 2.94
C LEU A 188 -4.88 -16.67 3.48
N SER A 189 -4.21 -16.50 4.62
CA SER A 189 -3.35 -17.54 5.19
C SER A 189 -4.07 -18.55 6.11
N HIS A 190 -5.16 -18.15 6.78
CA HIS A 190 -5.85 -18.99 7.77
C HIS A 190 -7.22 -19.50 7.31
N GLY A 191 -7.79 -18.93 6.25
CA GLY A 191 -9.17 -19.15 5.82
C GLY A 191 -10.19 -18.28 6.57
N ALA A 192 -11.22 -17.82 5.88
CA ALA A 192 -12.26 -16.94 6.42
C ALA A 192 -13.04 -17.53 7.61
N GLY A 193 -13.13 -18.86 7.71
CA GLY A 193 -13.82 -19.55 8.80
C GLY A 193 -13.05 -19.59 10.12
N HIS A 194 -11.75 -19.25 10.12
CA HIS A 194 -10.86 -19.46 11.26
C HIS A 194 -11.21 -18.56 12.46
N PRO A 195 -11.21 -19.06 13.72
CA PRO A 195 -11.60 -18.28 14.90
C PRO A 195 -10.83 -16.97 15.08
N VAL A 196 -9.52 -16.97 14.79
CA VAL A 196 -8.68 -15.76 14.87
C VAL A 196 -9.11 -14.70 13.86
N VAL A 197 -9.55 -15.10 12.66
CA VAL A 197 -10.05 -14.18 11.62
C VAL A 197 -11.38 -13.56 12.06
N ARG A 198 -12.26 -14.35 12.67
CA ARG A 198 -13.52 -13.84 13.26
C ARG A 198 -13.26 -12.85 14.40
N LEU A 199 -12.28 -13.14 15.26
CA LEU A 199 -11.86 -12.23 16.33
C LEU A 199 -11.27 -10.93 15.76
N ALA A 200 -10.42 -11.00 14.75
CA ALA A 200 -9.87 -9.82 14.08
C ALA A 200 -10.97 -8.97 13.44
N LYS A 201 -11.95 -9.62 12.78
CA LYS A 201 -13.12 -8.94 12.23
C LYS A 201 -13.94 -8.22 13.31
N TRP A 202 -14.23 -8.91 14.42
CA TRP A 202 -14.92 -8.30 15.56
C TRP A 202 -14.13 -7.11 16.12
N TYR A 203 -12.82 -7.25 16.26
CA TYR A 203 -11.95 -6.18 16.76
C TYR A 203 -12.01 -4.94 15.87
N GLU A 204 -11.80 -5.10 14.56
CA GLU A 204 -11.86 -3.96 13.63
C GLU A 204 -13.27 -3.35 13.59
N HIS A 205 -14.32 -4.17 13.62
CA HIS A 205 -15.70 -3.69 13.63
C HIS A 205 -16.08 -2.95 14.92
N PHE A 206 -15.54 -3.35 16.07
CA PHE A 206 -15.81 -2.70 17.36
C PHE A 206 -14.98 -1.42 17.56
N PHE A 207 -13.67 -1.49 17.35
CA PHE A 207 -12.77 -0.35 17.61
C PHE A 207 -12.69 0.62 16.43
N GLY A 208 -12.88 0.15 15.19
CA GLY A 208 -12.81 0.96 13.98
C GLY A 208 -13.70 2.20 14.05
N PRO A 209 -15.01 2.08 14.32
CA PRO A 209 -15.93 3.23 14.37
C PRO A 209 -15.67 4.25 15.47
N LEU A 210 -14.75 3.98 16.41
CA LEU A 210 -14.45 4.88 17.52
C LEU A 210 -13.50 6.03 17.14
N ALA A 211 -12.93 6.03 15.93
CA ALA A 211 -12.10 7.13 15.47
C ALA A 211 -12.93 8.38 15.12
N THR A 212 -12.30 9.54 15.18
CA THR A 212 -12.93 10.84 14.91
C THR A 212 -13.20 11.04 13.43
N HIS A 213 -12.24 10.66 12.58
CA HIS A 213 -12.34 10.77 11.13
C HIS A 213 -11.82 9.51 10.44
N HIS A 214 -12.30 9.28 9.22
CA HIS A 214 -11.93 8.11 8.43
C HIS A 214 -11.59 8.51 7.01
N LEU A 215 -10.45 8.04 6.53
CA LEU A 215 -10.04 8.06 5.12
C LEU A 215 -10.11 6.65 4.57
N CYS A 216 -10.36 6.48 3.27
CA CYS A 216 -10.33 5.16 2.64
C CYS A 216 -9.87 5.25 1.17
N VAL A 217 -9.34 4.15 0.65
CA VAL A 217 -8.70 4.11 -0.68
C VAL A 217 -9.65 4.17 -1.88
N THR A 218 -10.93 3.83 -1.69
CA THR A 218 -11.92 3.74 -2.78
C THR A 218 -13.31 4.22 -2.36
N ASN A 219 -14.17 4.51 -3.34
CA ASN A 219 -15.59 4.74 -3.07
C ASN A 219 -16.30 3.45 -2.68
N ALA A 220 -15.93 2.30 -3.23
CA ALA A 220 -16.45 1.00 -2.82
C ALA A 220 -16.19 0.72 -1.33
N MET A 221 -14.99 1.04 -0.83
CA MET A 221 -14.66 0.89 0.59
C MET A 221 -15.41 1.90 1.46
N LYS A 222 -15.52 3.15 1.02
CA LYS A 222 -16.33 4.18 1.70
C LYS A 222 -17.76 3.70 1.92
N ASP A 223 -18.36 3.18 0.86
CA ASP A 223 -19.71 2.65 0.86
C ASP A 223 -19.87 1.42 1.77
N ASP A 224 -18.88 0.51 1.74
CA ASP A 224 -18.86 -0.69 2.58
C ASP A 224 -18.74 -0.33 4.07
N LEU A 225 -17.81 0.57 4.41
CA LEU A 225 -17.64 1.11 5.76
C LEU A 225 -18.93 1.77 6.27
N GLN A 226 -19.60 2.56 5.43
CA GLN A 226 -20.86 3.21 5.80
C GLN A 226 -21.98 2.18 6.04
N ARG A 227 -22.15 1.22 5.13
CA ARG A 227 -23.26 0.26 5.19
C ARG A 227 -23.08 -0.82 6.25
N ASN A 228 -21.87 -1.34 6.38
CA ASN A 228 -21.59 -2.50 7.22
C ASN A 228 -21.06 -2.12 8.61
N TRP A 229 -20.46 -0.93 8.77
CA TRP A 229 -19.77 -0.53 10.02
C TRP A 229 -20.31 0.79 10.58
N GLY A 230 -21.23 1.46 9.87
CA GLY A 230 -21.73 2.78 10.25
C GLY A 230 -20.69 3.89 10.18
N VAL A 231 -19.56 3.65 9.49
CA VAL A 231 -18.41 4.54 9.43
C VAL A 231 -18.51 5.48 8.22
N ARG A 232 -18.58 6.79 8.50
CA ARG A 232 -18.53 7.83 7.47
C ARG A 232 -17.08 8.13 7.08
N ALA A 233 -16.62 7.53 5.98
CA ALA A 233 -15.30 7.77 5.44
C ALA A 233 -15.28 8.77 4.27
N ARG A 234 -14.14 9.43 4.09
CA ARG A 234 -13.81 10.21 2.90
C ARG A 234 -12.84 9.42 2.04
N THR A 235 -13.11 9.36 0.75
CA THR A 235 -12.23 8.66 -0.19
C THR A 235 -11.01 9.52 -0.49
N LEU A 236 -9.84 8.95 -0.30
CA LEU A 236 -8.55 9.50 -0.71
C LEU A 236 -7.92 8.45 -1.62
N TYR A 237 -8.03 8.67 -2.93
CA TYR A 237 -7.42 7.80 -3.92
C TYR A 237 -5.90 7.91 -3.88
N ASP A 238 -5.23 6.78 -4.07
CA ASP A 238 -3.81 6.78 -4.36
C ASP A 238 -3.52 7.43 -5.71
N ARG A 239 -2.36 8.09 -5.79
CA ARG A 239 -1.88 8.79 -6.98
C ARG A 239 -0.41 8.46 -7.21
N PRO A 240 0.01 8.34 -8.48
CA PRO A 240 1.39 7.99 -8.79
C PRO A 240 2.33 9.10 -8.35
N ALA A 241 3.50 8.70 -7.86
CA ALA A 241 4.60 9.62 -7.62
C ALA A 241 5.11 10.25 -8.92
N SER A 242 5.73 11.43 -8.83
CA SER A 242 6.25 12.18 -9.99
C SER A 242 7.35 11.45 -10.77
N ILE A 243 8.00 10.45 -10.15
CA ILE A 243 9.01 9.60 -10.79
C ILE A 243 8.39 8.67 -11.84
N PHE A 244 7.11 8.33 -11.73
CA PHE A 244 6.39 7.52 -12.71
C PHE A 244 5.95 8.41 -13.86
N ARG A 245 6.62 8.26 -14.99
CA ARG A 245 6.41 9.01 -16.22
C ARG A 245 6.89 8.19 -17.41
N GLU A 246 6.40 8.53 -18.60
CA GLU A 246 6.93 7.98 -19.84
C GLU A 246 8.43 8.19 -19.94
N THR A 247 9.16 7.14 -20.28
CA THR A 247 10.62 7.17 -20.30
C THR A 247 11.09 7.71 -21.65
N PRO A 248 11.91 8.78 -21.69
CA PRO A 248 12.48 9.28 -22.94
C PRO A 248 13.28 8.19 -23.67
N LEU A 249 13.18 8.13 -25.00
CA LEU A 249 13.76 7.05 -25.81
C LEU A 249 15.26 6.82 -25.54
N GLN A 250 16.03 7.88 -25.33
CA GLN A 250 17.45 7.80 -24.98
C GLN A 250 17.70 7.05 -23.66
N GLN A 251 16.83 7.24 -22.66
CA GLN A 251 16.89 6.54 -21.37
C GLN A 251 16.39 5.10 -21.51
N GLN A 252 15.36 4.85 -22.33
CA GLN A 252 14.92 3.48 -22.65
C GLN A 252 16.09 2.67 -23.22
N HIS A 253 16.80 3.23 -24.21
CA HIS A 253 17.94 2.59 -24.84
C HIS A 253 19.06 2.27 -23.85
N GLN A 254 19.43 3.22 -22.99
CA GLN A 254 20.44 2.98 -21.94
C GLN A 254 20.00 1.89 -20.95
N LEU A 255 18.73 1.88 -20.54
CA LEU A 255 18.17 0.82 -19.69
C LEU A 255 18.24 -0.54 -20.39
N PHE A 256 17.82 -0.62 -21.66
CA PHE A 256 17.81 -1.86 -22.42
C PHE A 256 19.21 -2.41 -22.65
N LEU A 257 20.21 -1.56 -22.91
CA LEU A 257 21.60 -1.99 -23.02
C LEU A 257 22.12 -2.57 -21.70
N ARG A 258 21.81 -1.93 -20.56
CA ARG A 258 22.17 -2.47 -19.23
C ARG A 258 21.49 -3.82 -18.96
N LEU A 259 20.19 -3.94 -19.26
CA LEU A 259 19.48 -5.20 -19.10
C LEU A 259 20.00 -6.30 -20.04
N ALA A 260 20.42 -5.96 -21.26
CA ALA A 260 20.97 -6.91 -22.22
C ALA A 260 22.29 -7.56 -21.76
N GLN A 261 23.03 -6.93 -20.84
CA GLN A 261 24.26 -7.50 -20.27
C GLN A 261 23.97 -8.75 -19.41
N THR A 262 22.81 -8.80 -18.75
CA THR A 262 22.45 -9.88 -17.82
C THR A 262 21.24 -10.70 -18.30
N HIS A 263 20.47 -10.19 -19.24
CA HIS A 263 19.25 -10.81 -19.76
C HIS A 263 19.31 -10.93 -21.30
N PRO A 264 19.62 -12.12 -21.83
CA PRO A 264 19.70 -12.36 -23.27
C PRO A 264 18.44 -11.97 -24.06
N GLN A 265 17.28 -11.96 -23.41
CA GLN A 265 16.01 -11.53 -23.99
C GLN A 265 16.02 -10.08 -24.48
N PHE A 266 16.93 -9.23 -23.97
CA PHE A 266 17.10 -7.84 -24.37
C PHE A 266 18.20 -7.62 -25.43
N GLN A 267 19.03 -8.64 -25.71
CA GLN A 267 20.18 -8.49 -26.60
C GLN A 267 19.78 -8.19 -28.04
N GLY A 268 20.43 -7.19 -28.63
CA GLY A 268 20.32 -6.87 -30.05
C GLY A 268 21.30 -7.67 -30.90
N SER A 269 21.10 -7.65 -32.21
CA SER A 269 21.98 -8.30 -33.20
C SER A 269 23.22 -7.49 -33.56
N GLU A 270 23.25 -6.20 -33.22
CA GLU A 270 24.27 -5.23 -33.63
C GLU A 270 24.92 -4.59 -32.40
N GLU A 271 26.13 -4.04 -32.58
CA GLU A 271 26.81 -3.23 -31.56
C GLU A 271 25.98 -1.98 -31.21
N GLU A 272 25.96 -1.57 -29.94
CA GLU A 272 25.11 -0.46 -29.45
C GLU A 272 23.62 -0.62 -29.81
N SER A 273 23.09 -1.85 -29.73
CA SER A 273 21.67 -2.13 -29.96
C SER A 273 21.08 -3.09 -28.92
N SER A 274 19.76 -2.98 -28.75
CA SER A 274 18.93 -3.96 -28.04
C SER A 274 17.93 -4.58 -29.01
N VAL A 275 17.14 -5.54 -28.54
CA VAL A 275 16.02 -6.07 -29.33
C VAL A 275 14.94 -5.00 -29.64
N PHE A 276 14.91 -3.90 -28.88
CA PHE A 276 13.91 -2.83 -29.01
C PHE A 276 14.42 -1.57 -29.71
N THR A 277 15.68 -1.20 -29.47
CA THR A 277 16.26 0.10 -29.86
C THR A 277 17.60 -0.07 -30.53
N VAL A 278 17.93 0.83 -31.44
CA VAL A 278 19.25 0.90 -32.08
C VAL A 278 19.77 2.33 -32.01
N ARG A 279 21.08 2.49 -31.84
CA ARG A 279 21.77 3.76 -32.04
C ARG A 279 22.38 3.78 -33.43
N GLU A 280 22.05 4.80 -34.22
CA GLU A 280 22.63 4.95 -35.55
C GLU A 280 24.12 5.30 -35.44
N ALA A 281 24.96 4.57 -36.19
CA ALA A 281 26.40 4.78 -36.23
C ALA A 281 26.77 6.19 -36.74
N ALA A 282 25.96 6.73 -37.66
CA ALA A 282 26.07 8.10 -38.13
C ALA A 282 25.18 9.02 -37.28
N GLY A 283 25.78 9.92 -36.49
CA GLY A 283 25.05 10.95 -35.74
C GLY A 283 24.54 10.56 -34.35
N GLY A 284 24.61 9.28 -33.96
CA GLY A 284 24.35 8.84 -32.59
C GLY A 284 22.89 8.93 -32.14
N ALA A 285 21.96 9.18 -33.06
CA ALA A 285 20.53 9.22 -32.78
C ALA A 285 20.01 7.83 -32.40
N VAL A 286 19.11 7.77 -31.42
CA VAL A 286 18.47 6.53 -30.97
C VAL A 286 17.08 6.44 -31.59
N SER A 287 16.76 5.28 -32.18
CA SER A 287 15.45 4.98 -32.76
C SER A 287 14.93 3.61 -32.28
N LEU A 288 13.61 3.42 -32.35
CA LEU A 288 12.97 2.13 -32.11
C LEU A 288 13.15 1.25 -33.36
N ARG A 289 13.42 -0.05 -33.19
CA ARG A 289 13.50 -0.98 -34.33
C ARG A 289 12.11 -1.19 -34.94
N THR A 290 12.05 -1.24 -36.27
CA THR A 290 10.79 -1.34 -37.03
C THR A 290 10.01 -2.62 -36.76
N LYS A 291 10.70 -3.74 -36.55
CA LYS A 291 10.12 -5.06 -36.22
C LYS A 291 10.49 -5.52 -34.80
N ARG A 292 10.56 -4.59 -33.84
CA ARG A 292 10.84 -4.96 -32.45
C ARG A 292 9.70 -5.81 -31.87
N PRO A 293 9.99 -6.72 -30.92
CA PRO A 293 8.96 -7.34 -30.12
C PRO A 293 8.21 -6.30 -29.27
N ALA A 294 7.00 -6.64 -28.86
CA ALA A 294 6.28 -5.86 -27.85
C ALA A 294 6.81 -6.20 -26.46
N LEU A 295 6.98 -5.17 -25.62
CA LEU A 295 7.44 -5.29 -24.24
C LEU A 295 6.22 -5.37 -23.30
N LEU A 296 5.94 -6.58 -22.84
CA LEU A 296 4.91 -6.86 -21.84
C LEU A 296 5.53 -6.83 -20.44
N LEU A 297 4.88 -6.16 -19.49
CA LEU A 297 5.43 -6.00 -18.14
C LEU A 297 4.40 -6.36 -17.06
N SER A 298 4.80 -7.22 -16.12
CA SER A 298 4.04 -7.46 -14.90
C SER A 298 4.95 -7.24 -13.70
N SER A 299 4.50 -6.42 -12.75
CA SER A 299 5.13 -6.30 -11.44
C SER A 299 4.38 -7.15 -10.43
N THR A 300 5.11 -7.78 -9.51
CA THR A 300 4.53 -8.77 -8.59
C THR A 300 5.24 -8.81 -7.25
N SER A 301 4.50 -9.23 -6.23
CA SER A 301 4.99 -9.57 -4.91
C SER A 301 5.15 -11.08 -4.73
N TRP A 302 4.91 -11.89 -5.77
CA TRP A 302 4.93 -13.35 -5.80
C TRP A 302 4.20 -13.98 -4.60
N THR A 303 3.01 -13.47 -4.33
CA THR A 303 2.11 -13.90 -3.25
C THR A 303 0.87 -14.60 -3.81
N GLU A 304 0.13 -15.31 -2.96
CA GLU A 304 -1.00 -16.16 -3.35
C GLU A 304 -2.18 -15.39 -4.01
N ASP A 305 -2.26 -14.08 -3.79
CA ASP A 305 -3.24 -13.19 -4.41
C ASP A 305 -2.94 -12.81 -5.87
N GLU A 306 -1.78 -13.26 -6.40
CA GLU A 306 -1.33 -13.05 -7.78
C GLU A 306 -1.10 -14.41 -8.47
N ASP A 307 -2.15 -14.99 -9.05
CA ASP A 307 -2.05 -16.26 -9.78
C ASP A 307 -1.44 -16.06 -11.18
N PHE A 308 -0.13 -16.26 -11.26
CA PHE A 308 0.63 -16.14 -12.52
C PHE A 308 0.36 -17.27 -13.50
N SER A 309 -0.29 -18.37 -13.10
CA SER A 309 -0.67 -19.42 -14.06
C SER A 309 -1.61 -18.88 -15.13
N ILE A 310 -2.38 -17.83 -14.82
CA ILE A 310 -3.26 -17.13 -15.74
C ILE A 310 -2.47 -16.45 -16.86
N LEU A 311 -1.43 -15.69 -16.52
CA LEU A 311 -0.57 -15.04 -17.51
C LEU A 311 0.21 -16.07 -18.32
N LEU A 312 0.78 -17.10 -17.68
CA LEU A 312 1.56 -18.11 -18.41
C LEU A 312 0.71 -18.85 -19.44
N LYS A 313 -0.51 -19.28 -19.08
CA LYS A 313 -1.45 -19.91 -20.02
C LYS A 313 -1.87 -18.97 -21.15
N ALA A 314 -2.11 -17.70 -20.82
CA ALA A 314 -2.46 -16.70 -21.85
C ALA A 314 -1.31 -16.49 -22.86
N LEU A 315 -0.05 -16.60 -22.42
CA LEU A 315 1.11 -16.54 -23.30
C LEU A 315 1.26 -17.81 -24.17
N GLU A 316 0.94 -18.99 -23.64
CA GLU A 316 0.87 -20.24 -24.44
C GLU A 316 -0.23 -20.15 -25.51
N GLU A 317 -1.41 -19.63 -25.16
CA GLU A 317 -2.49 -19.39 -26.13
C GLU A 317 -2.09 -18.33 -27.18
N TYR A 318 -1.38 -17.27 -26.78
CA TYR A 318 -0.84 -16.26 -27.69
C TYR A 318 0.16 -16.87 -28.70
N GLU A 319 1.04 -17.76 -28.24
CA GLU A 319 1.94 -18.55 -29.11
C GLU A 319 1.13 -19.36 -30.12
N GLY A 320 0.08 -20.06 -29.67
CA GLY A 320 -0.81 -20.83 -30.53
C GLY A 320 -1.53 -20.00 -31.59
N PHE A 321 -1.86 -18.73 -31.32
CA PHE A 321 -2.40 -17.84 -32.36
C PHE A 321 -1.39 -17.57 -33.46
N ILE A 322 -0.11 -17.40 -33.12
CA ILE A 322 0.95 -17.18 -34.11
C ILE A 322 1.19 -18.44 -34.94
N GLU A 323 1.28 -19.60 -34.29
CA GLU A 323 1.39 -20.90 -34.97
C GLU A 323 0.18 -21.18 -35.88
N GLY A 324 -1.00 -20.70 -35.49
CA GLY A 324 -2.24 -20.74 -36.28
C GLY A 324 -2.30 -19.71 -37.43
N GLY A 325 -1.26 -18.91 -37.64
CA GLY A 325 -1.14 -17.97 -38.76
C GLY A 325 -1.58 -16.53 -38.46
N ALA A 326 -1.85 -16.17 -37.21
CA ALA A 326 -2.13 -14.78 -36.85
C ALA A 326 -0.87 -13.92 -37.02
N SER A 327 -1.01 -12.74 -37.65
CA SER A 327 0.08 -11.77 -37.75
C SER A 327 0.18 -10.98 -36.45
N LEU A 328 1.00 -11.46 -35.52
CA LEU A 328 1.25 -10.84 -34.22
C LEU A 328 2.77 -10.66 -34.01
N PRO A 329 3.21 -9.66 -33.24
CA PRO A 329 4.62 -9.47 -32.92
C PRO A 329 5.10 -10.53 -31.91
N ASP A 330 6.41 -10.81 -31.95
CA ASP A 330 7.10 -11.49 -30.85
C ASP A 330 6.93 -10.69 -29.55
N LEU A 331 7.01 -11.39 -28.41
CA LEU A 331 6.90 -10.79 -27.09
C LEU A 331 8.18 -10.95 -26.28
N VAL A 332 8.52 -9.89 -25.55
CA VAL A 332 9.39 -9.98 -24.39
C VAL A 332 8.53 -9.67 -23.16
N CYS A 333 8.26 -10.68 -22.35
CA CYS A 333 7.50 -10.57 -21.12
C CYS A 333 8.45 -10.48 -19.92
N VAL A 334 8.41 -9.33 -19.24
CA VAL A 334 9.16 -9.10 -18.02
C VAL A 334 8.25 -9.28 -16.82
N ILE A 335 8.62 -10.18 -15.91
CA ILE A 335 7.93 -10.35 -14.62
C ILE A 335 8.88 -9.99 -13.48
N THR A 336 8.72 -8.79 -12.92
CA THR A 336 9.63 -8.24 -11.92
C THR A 336 9.04 -8.26 -10.51
N GLY A 337 9.86 -8.59 -9.52
CA GLY A 337 9.44 -8.61 -8.12
C GLY A 337 10.15 -9.62 -7.24
N LYS A 338 9.77 -9.60 -5.95
CA LYS A 338 10.25 -10.51 -4.91
C LYS A 338 9.09 -11.07 -4.11
N GLY A 339 9.15 -12.37 -3.83
CA GLY A 339 8.28 -13.01 -2.86
C GLY A 339 8.38 -14.52 -2.88
N PRO A 340 7.58 -15.18 -2.02
CA PRO A 340 7.73 -16.59 -1.69
C PRO A 340 7.49 -17.52 -2.89
N GLN A 341 6.59 -17.17 -3.82
CA GLN A 341 6.24 -18.04 -4.95
C GLN A 341 7.13 -17.86 -6.18
N LYS A 342 8.14 -16.97 -6.15
CA LYS A 342 8.98 -16.67 -7.32
C LYS A 342 9.62 -17.94 -7.91
N GLU A 343 10.18 -18.80 -7.06
CA GLU A 343 10.86 -20.01 -7.50
C GLU A 343 9.89 -21.05 -8.07
N HIS A 344 8.66 -21.11 -7.55
CA HIS A 344 7.61 -21.98 -8.08
C HIS A 344 7.29 -21.59 -9.53
N TYR A 345 7.00 -20.32 -9.78
CA TYR A 345 6.68 -19.85 -11.14
C TYR A 345 7.88 -19.86 -12.07
N ARG A 346 9.10 -19.66 -11.56
CA ARG A 346 10.32 -19.82 -12.36
C ARG A 346 10.42 -21.21 -12.97
N LYS A 347 10.16 -22.27 -12.18
CA LYS A 347 10.14 -23.65 -12.69
C LYS A 347 9.06 -23.88 -13.76
N LEU A 348 7.90 -23.24 -13.60
CA LEU A 348 6.84 -23.29 -14.61
C LEU A 348 7.30 -22.60 -15.90
N ILE A 349 7.87 -21.40 -15.80
CA ILE A 349 8.42 -20.65 -16.94
C ILE A 349 9.49 -21.47 -17.67
N ASP A 350 10.42 -22.09 -16.93
CA ASP A 350 11.50 -22.91 -17.50
C ASP A 350 10.98 -24.18 -18.21
N SER A 351 9.75 -24.61 -17.90
CA SER A 351 9.10 -25.76 -18.56
C SER A 351 8.35 -25.39 -19.84
N LEU A 352 8.09 -24.09 -20.07
CA LEU A 352 7.39 -23.62 -21.27
C LEU A 352 8.32 -23.71 -22.49
N ARG A 353 7.75 -24.10 -23.64
CA ARG A 353 8.45 -24.17 -24.91
C ARG A 353 7.86 -23.15 -25.89
N LEU A 354 8.31 -21.91 -25.76
CA LEU A 354 7.82 -20.77 -26.54
C LEU A 354 8.91 -20.32 -27.51
N GLN A 355 8.54 -20.03 -28.76
CA GLN A 355 9.45 -19.51 -29.80
C GLN A 355 9.28 -18.00 -29.95
N HIS A 356 8.03 -17.52 -29.96
CA HIS A 356 7.66 -16.12 -30.18
C HIS A 356 7.57 -15.32 -28.89
N VAL A 357 7.43 -15.98 -27.75
CA VAL A 357 7.39 -15.33 -26.43
C VAL A 357 8.65 -15.63 -25.62
N LYS A 358 9.38 -14.59 -25.24
CA LYS A 358 10.54 -14.65 -24.34
C LYS A 358 10.19 -14.09 -22.97
N ILE A 359 10.33 -14.90 -21.93
CA ILE A 359 10.04 -14.47 -20.55
C ILE A 359 11.35 -14.26 -19.79
N CYS A 360 11.41 -13.20 -18.96
CA CYS A 360 12.49 -13.02 -18.00
C CYS A 360 12.00 -12.39 -16.69
N THR A 361 12.74 -12.67 -15.60
CA THR A 361 12.38 -12.20 -14.24
C THR A 361 13.51 -11.38 -13.60
N PRO A 362 13.87 -10.22 -14.18
CA PRO A 362 14.98 -9.40 -13.71
C PRO A 362 14.75 -8.93 -12.27
N TRP A 363 15.84 -8.74 -11.55
CA TRP A 363 15.84 -7.85 -10.40
C TRP A 363 16.04 -6.42 -10.92
N LEU A 364 15.18 -5.50 -10.50
CA LEU A 364 15.30 -4.10 -10.87
C LEU A 364 15.67 -3.29 -9.63
N GLU A 365 16.65 -2.42 -9.79
CA GLU A 365 16.91 -1.38 -8.81
C GLU A 365 15.71 -0.43 -8.74
N ALA A 366 15.54 0.24 -7.58
CA ALA A 366 14.38 1.11 -7.35
C ALA A 366 14.26 2.23 -8.40
N GLU A 367 15.38 2.70 -8.94
CA GLU A 367 15.46 3.74 -9.97
C GLU A 367 15.12 3.21 -11.38
N ASP A 368 15.36 1.92 -11.63
CA ASP A 368 15.13 1.28 -12.93
C ASP A 368 13.67 0.85 -13.11
N TYR A 369 12.94 0.62 -12.01
CA TYR A 369 11.54 0.22 -12.07
C TYR A 369 10.64 1.24 -12.79
N PRO A 370 10.64 2.55 -12.43
CA PRO A 370 9.86 3.55 -13.17
C PRO A 370 10.29 3.67 -14.64
N LEU A 371 11.59 3.54 -14.92
CA LEU A 371 12.11 3.58 -16.29
C LEU A 371 11.60 2.41 -17.12
N LEU A 372 11.54 1.20 -16.55
CA LEU A 372 11.03 0.05 -17.27
C LEU A 372 9.52 0.16 -17.50
N LEU A 373 8.74 0.59 -16.49
CA LEU A 373 7.30 0.86 -16.66
C LEU A 373 7.06 1.88 -17.79
N GLY A 374 7.83 2.97 -17.82
CA GLY A 374 7.71 4.01 -18.83
C GLY A 374 8.27 3.64 -20.21
N SER A 375 8.94 2.49 -20.33
CA SER A 375 9.45 1.93 -21.58
C SER A 375 8.58 0.81 -22.15
N ALA A 376 7.69 0.23 -21.35
CA ALA A 376 6.86 -0.91 -21.74
C ALA A 376 5.69 -0.51 -22.66
N ASP A 377 5.18 -1.50 -23.40
CA ASP A 377 4.06 -1.33 -24.33
C ASP A 377 2.71 -1.62 -23.67
N LEU A 378 2.66 -2.67 -22.84
CA LEU A 378 1.46 -3.12 -22.13
C LEU A 378 1.84 -3.65 -20.73
N GLY A 379 1.08 -3.26 -19.71
CA GLY A 379 1.15 -3.83 -18.37
C GLY A 379 0.15 -4.97 -18.17
N VAL A 380 0.50 -5.98 -17.36
CA VAL A 380 -0.45 -7.00 -16.87
C VAL A 380 -0.46 -7.00 -15.35
N CYS A 381 -1.64 -6.81 -14.76
CA CYS A 381 -1.85 -6.85 -13.33
C CYS A 381 -2.74 -8.02 -12.92
N LEU A 382 -2.18 -8.93 -12.13
CA LEU A 382 -2.87 -10.12 -11.59
C LEU A 382 -3.29 -9.96 -10.12
N HIS A 383 -3.01 -8.81 -9.52
CA HIS A 383 -3.34 -8.58 -8.12
C HIS A 383 -4.84 -8.50 -7.89
N LYS A 384 -5.34 -9.33 -6.97
CA LYS A 384 -6.71 -9.26 -6.46
C LYS A 384 -6.73 -8.75 -5.03
N SER A 385 -7.58 -7.74 -4.79
CA SER A 385 -7.87 -7.26 -3.45
C SER A 385 -8.48 -8.36 -2.58
N SER A 386 -7.92 -8.57 -1.38
CA SER A 386 -8.42 -9.55 -0.39
C SER A 386 -9.85 -9.27 0.08
N SER A 387 -10.26 -8.00 0.11
CA SER A 387 -11.60 -7.55 0.47
C SER A 387 -12.48 -7.26 -0.76
N GLY A 388 -11.87 -7.14 -1.94
CA GLY A 388 -12.47 -6.57 -3.15
C GLY A 388 -12.68 -5.05 -3.10
N LEU A 389 -12.05 -4.34 -2.16
CA LEU A 389 -12.33 -2.92 -1.86
C LEU A 389 -11.11 -2.00 -1.99
N ASP A 390 -9.91 -2.52 -2.27
CA ASP A 390 -8.69 -1.74 -2.48
C ASP A 390 -8.15 -1.88 -3.90
N LEU A 391 -7.41 -0.87 -4.36
CA LEU A 391 -6.92 -0.79 -5.74
C LEU A 391 -5.45 -1.23 -5.83
N PRO A 392 -5.04 -1.83 -6.95
CA PRO A 392 -3.67 -2.28 -7.13
C PRO A 392 -2.76 -1.07 -7.37
N MET A 393 -1.91 -0.77 -6.39
CA MET A 393 -0.92 0.31 -6.50
C MET A 393 0.00 0.16 -7.72
N LYS A 394 0.29 -1.07 -8.12
CA LYS A 394 1.07 -1.38 -9.33
C LYS A 394 0.44 -0.78 -10.59
N VAL A 395 -0.89 -0.80 -10.72
CA VAL A 395 -1.58 -0.17 -11.86
C VAL A 395 -1.53 1.35 -11.76
N VAL A 396 -1.58 1.91 -10.55
CA VAL A 396 -1.41 3.35 -10.34
C VAL A 396 -0.03 3.81 -10.87
N ASP A 397 1.03 3.06 -10.56
CA ASP A 397 2.38 3.32 -11.08
C ASP A 397 2.45 3.21 -12.60
N MET A 398 1.88 2.14 -13.18
CA MET A 398 1.82 1.93 -14.63
C MET A 398 1.09 3.09 -15.33
N PHE A 399 -0.04 3.54 -14.79
CA PHE A 399 -0.78 4.69 -15.32
C PHE A 399 0.00 6.01 -15.16
N GLY A 400 0.77 6.18 -14.10
CA GLY A 400 1.72 7.30 -13.98
C GLY A 400 2.71 7.36 -15.16
N CYS A 401 3.16 6.19 -15.60
CA CYS A 401 4.01 6.01 -16.78
C CYS A 401 3.25 6.02 -18.12
N CYS A 402 1.94 6.30 -18.13
CA CYS A 402 1.05 6.19 -19.29
C CYS A 402 1.13 4.81 -19.98
N LEU A 403 1.36 3.75 -19.19
CA LEU A 403 1.36 2.36 -19.64
C LEU A 403 -0.08 1.81 -19.55
N PRO A 404 -0.75 1.50 -20.67
CA PRO A 404 -2.02 0.79 -20.64
C PRO A 404 -1.88 -0.56 -19.94
N VAL A 405 -2.96 -1.06 -19.36
CA VAL A 405 -2.92 -2.35 -18.62
C VAL A 405 -4.04 -3.30 -19.04
N CYS A 406 -3.76 -4.60 -19.00
CA CYS A 406 -4.77 -5.62 -18.77
C CYS A 406 -4.76 -5.97 -17.28
N ALA A 407 -5.90 -5.89 -16.59
CA ALA A 407 -5.99 -6.14 -15.16
C ALA A 407 -7.07 -7.17 -14.80
N ILE A 408 -6.77 -8.08 -13.88
CA ILE A 408 -7.69 -9.14 -13.49
C ILE A 408 -8.87 -8.60 -12.69
N HIS A 409 -10.09 -8.99 -13.07
CA HIS A 409 -11.33 -8.47 -12.50
C HIS A 409 -11.47 -8.76 -11.00
N PHE A 410 -11.83 -7.71 -10.26
CA PHE A 410 -12.43 -7.81 -8.93
C PHE A 410 -13.31 -6.57 -8.66
N ARG A 411 -14.12 -6.63 -7.59
CA ARG A 411 -15.28 -5.74 -7.33
C ARG A 411 -15.02 -4.25 -7.58
N CYS A 412 -14.00 -3.64 -6.98
CA CYS A 412 -13.77 -2.19 -7.11
C CYS A 412 -12.74 -1.78 -8.18
N LEU A 413 -12.20 -2.72 -8.97
CA LEU A 413 -11.15 -2.42 -9.96
C LEU A 413 -11.57 -1.34 -10.96
N HIS A 414 -12.85 -1.30 -11.32
CA HIS A 414 -13.42 -0.35 -12.26
C HIS A 414 -13.31 1.12 -11.81
N GLU A 415 -12.96 1.40 -10.56
CA GLU A 415 -12.65 2.75 -10.10
C GLU A 415 -11.30 3.25 -10.66
N LEU A 416 -10.37 2.34 -10.94
CA LEU A 416 -9.05 2.64 -11.51
C LEU A 416 -8.98 2.32 -13.00
N VAL A 417 -9.25 1.07 -13.38
CA VAL A 417 -9.19 0.61 -14.77
C VAL A 417 -10.56 0.77 -15.41
N LYS A 418 -10.63 1.64 -16.41
CA LYS A 418 -11.82 1.88 -17.23
C LYS A 418 -11.68 1.04 -18.49
N HIS A 419 -12.42 -0.08 -18.51
CA HIS A 419 -12.41 -1.02 -19.63
C HIS A 419 -12.69 -0.28 -20.94
N GLU A 420 -11.90 -0.57 -21.98
CA GLU A 420 -11.96 0.09 -23.30
C GLU A 420 -11.58 1.58 -23.33
N GLU A 421 -11.14 2.15 -22.21
CA GLU A 421 -10.67 3.55 -22.17
C GLU A 421 -9.17 3.66 -21.87
N ASN A 422 -8.72 3.09 -20.75
CA ASN A 422 -7.32 3.19 -20.30
C ASN A 422 -6.62 1.82 -20.17
N GLY A 423 -7.36 0.76 -20.44
CA GLY A 423 -6.92 -0.62 -20.33
C GLY A 423 -8.07 -1.60 -20.54
N LEU A 424 -7.77 -2.88 -20.36
CA LEU A 424 -8.76 -3.96 -20.41
C LEU A 424 -8.83 -4.68 -19.07
N ILE A 425 -9.97 -5.32 -18.84
CA ILE A 425 -10.26 -6.07 -17.62
C ILE A 425 -10.53 -7.49 -18.08
N PHE A 426 -9.88 -8.48 -17.46
CA PHE A 426 -10.06 -9.89 -17.82
C PHE A 426 -10.41 -10.73 -16.59
N ARG A 427 -11.02 -11.89 -16.79
CA ARG A 427 -11.42 -12.81 -15.70
C ARG A 427 -10.54 -14.06 -15.61
N ASP A 428 -10.00 -14.50 -16.73
CA ASP A 428 -9.23 -15.73 -16.87
C ASP A 428 -8.14 -15.62 -17.97
N SER A 429 -7.44 -16.73 -18.22
CA SER A 429 -6.34 -16.78 -19.18
C SER A 429 -6.80 -16.62 -20.62
N ALA A 430 -7.97 -17.17 -20.97
CA ALA A 430 -8.50 -17.12 -22.33
C ALA A 430 -8.91 -15.69 -22.70
N GLU A 431 -9.58 -14.98 -21.79
CA GLU A 431 -9.91 -13.58 -21.99
C GLU A 431 -8.64 -12.72 -22.09
N LEU A 432 -7.62 -12.98 -21.25
CA LEU A 432 -6.34 -12.29 -21.35
C LEU A 432 -5.65 -12.56 -22.71
N ALA A 433 -5.65 -13.81 -23.19
CA ALA A 433 -5.02 -14.18 -24.47
C ALA A 433 -5.66 -13.45 -25.65
N GLU A 434 -6.99 -13.43 -25.73
CA GLU A 434 -7.73 -12.70 -26.77
C GLU A 434 -7.51 -11.19 -26.66
N GLN A 435 -7.41 -10.65 -25.45
CA GLN A 435 -7.06 -9.24 -25.24
C GLN A 435 -5.64 -8.93 -25.74
N LEU A 436 -4.64 -9.78 -25.45
CA LEU A 436 -3.27 -9.63 -25.96
C LEU A 436 -3.26 -9.63 -27.49
N LYS A 437 -3.92 -10.62 -28.11
CA LYS A 437 -4.06 -10.72 -29.57
C LYS A 437 -4.70 -9.46 -30.16
N SER A 438 -5.81 -9.00 -29.60
CA SER A 438 -6.53 -7.83 -30.12
C SER A 438 -5.76 -6.52 -29.94
N LEU A 439 -5.02 -6.36 -28.84
CA LEU A 439 -4.22 -5.16 -28.59
C LEU A 439 -2.96 -5.11 -29.47
N LEU A 440 -2.40 -6.27 -29.82
CA LEU A 440 -1.12 -6.37 -30.51
C LEU A 440 -1.24 -6.64 -32.01
N SER A 441 -2.44 -6.88 -32.55
CA SER A 441 -2.66 -7.12 -33.99
C SER A 441 -2.23 -5.95 -34.88
N GLU A 442 -2.23 -4.73 -34.36
CA GLU A 442 -1.82 -3.51 -35.10
C GLU A 442 -0.45 -2.98 -34.65
N PHE A 443 0.22 -3.68 -33.74
CA PHE A 443 1.52 -3.23 -33.20
C PHE A 443 2.60 -3.21 -34.30
N PRO A 444 3.53 -2.23 -34.32
CA PRO A 444 3.73 -1.13 -33.37
C PRO A 444 3.03 0.19 -33.76
N ARG A 445 1.92 0.15 -34.52
CA ARG A 445 1.27 1.39 -35.02
C ARG A 445 0.75 2.24 -33.85
N PRO A 446 1.08 3.55 -33.80
CA PRO A 446 0.65 4.43 -32.72
C PRO A 446 -0.87 4.73 -32.75
N ASP A 447 -1.55 4.46 -33.87
CA ASP A 447 -2.97 4.73 -34.03
C ASP A 447 -3.87 3.57 -33.62
N GLY A 448 -3.31 2.38 -33.37
CA GLY A 448 -4.05 1.23 -32.90
C GLY A 448 -4.54 1.35 -31.46
N ARG A 449 -5.22 0.31 -30.96
CA ARG A 449 -5.87 0.30 -29.64
C ARG A 449 -4.93 0.66 -28.47
N LEU A 450 -3.72 0.10 -28.43
CA LEU A 450 -2.72 0.44 -27.40
C LEU A 450 -2.34 1.93 -27.39
N GLY A 451 -2.20 2.51 -28.58
CA GLY A 451 -1.91 3.92 -28.74
C GLY A 451 -3.07 4.81 -28.29
N ALA A 452 -4.31 4.39 -28.55
CA ALA A 452 -5.51 5.07 -28.05
C ALA A 452 -5.56 5.09 -26.52
N PHE A 453 -5.36 3.96 -25.85
CA PHE A 453 -5.34 3.90 -24.38
C PHE A 453 -4.23 4.77 -23.79
N ARG A 454 -3.04 4.77 -24.41
CA ARG A 454 -1.93 5.62 -24.00
C ARG A 454 -2.26 7.11 -24.15
N ARG A 455 -2.92 7.51 -25.25
CA ARG A 455 -3.40 8.89 -25.42
C ARG A 455 -4.42 9.26 -24.35
N ASN A 456 -5.37 8.37 -24.07
CA ASN A 456 -6.37 8.58 -23.03
C ASN A 456 -5.69 8.81 -21.67
N LEU A 457 -4.74 7.95 -21.28
CA LEU A 457 -3.94 8.12 -20.05
C LEU A 457 -3.17 9.45 -19.98
N ARG A 458 -2.62 9.93 -21.11
CA ARG A 458 -1.96 11.24 -21.17
C ARG A 458 -2.95 12.39 -20.95
N THR A 459 -4.13 12.32 -21.56
CA THR A 459 -5.17 13.35 -21.46
C THR A 459 -5.93 13.32 -20.13
N SER A 460 -6.12 12.14 -19.55
CA SER A 460 -6.87 11.91 -18.31
C SER A 460 -5.97 11.92 -17.09
N ARG A 461 -4.83 12.63 -17.13
CA ARG A 461 -3.98 12.84 -15.95
C ARG A 461 -4.79 13.65 -14.94
N GLY A 462 -5.49 12.93 -14.06
CA GLY A 462 -6.25 13.51 -12.98
C GLY A 462 -5.37 14.24 -11.97
N GLN A 463 -5.97 14.63 -10.85
CA GLN A 463 -5.28 15.33 -9.78
C GLN A 463 -4.04 14.57 -9.29
N ARG A 464 -2.96 15.30 -9.04
CA ARG A 464 -1.76 14.73 -8.38
C ARG A 464 -2.04 14.43 -6.91
N TRP A 465 -1.13 13.69 -6.27
CA TRP A 465 -1.25 13.37 -4.84
C TRP A 465 -1.53 14.61 -3.99
N ASP A 466 -0.72 15.67 -4.13
CA ASP A 466 -0.83 16.86 -3.28
C ASP A 466 -2.17 17.58 -3.42
N GLU A 467 -2.65 17.79 -4.65
CA GLU A 467 -3.96 18.41 -4.90
C GLU A 467 -5.11 17.58 -4.33
N ASN A 468 -5.06 16.26 -4.52
CA ASN A 468 -6.03 15.32 -4.00
C ASN A 468 -5.98 15.26 -2.46
N TRP A 469 -4.79 15.36 -1.87
CA TRP A 469 -4.57 15.39 -0.43
C TRP A 469 -5.11 16.68 0.20
N ASP A 470 -4.82 17.83 -0.41
CA ASP A 470 -5.28 19.15 0.06
C ASP A 470 -6.81 19.24 0.06
N GLN A 471 -7.47 18.65 -0.92
CA GLN A 471 -8.94 18.63 -0.97
C GLN A 471 -9.56 17.71 0.07
N ASN A 472 -8.94 16.56 0.34
CA ASN A 472 -9.56 15.50 1.12
C ASN A 472 -9.10 15.45 2.58
N VAL A 473 -7.83 15.66 2.86
CA VAL A 473 -7.21 15.46 4.18
C VAL A 473 -7.07 16.77 4.93
N LEU A 474 -6.56 17.82 4.28
CA LEU A 474 -6.30 19.09 4.95
C LEU A 474 -7.52 19.64 5.72
N PRO A 475 -8.76 19.62 5.19
CA PRO A 475 -9.93 20.12 5.91
C PRO A 475 -10.26 19.34 7.19
N LEU A 476 -9.81 18.09 7.32
CA LEU A 476 -10.01 17.27 8.53
C LEU A 476 -9.05 17.67 9.66
N ILE A 477 -7.98 18.40 9.32
CA ILE A 477 -6.89 18.76 10.24
C ILE A 477 -6.90 20.28 10.49
N SER A 478 -7.27 21.09 9.50
CA SER A 478 -7.29 22.56 9.62
C SER A 478 -8.54 23.12 10.28
N ASN A 479 -9.69 22.47 10.16
CA ASN A 479 -10.99 23.03 10.59
C ASN A 479 -11.32 22.68 12.04
N GLN A 480 -10.48 23.10 12.97
CA GLN A 480 -10.82 23.16 14.39
C GLN A 480 -10.58 24.59 14.91
N GLY A 481 -11.45 25.48 14.45
CA GLY A 481 -11.74 26.77 15.08
C GLY A 481 -12.89 26.62 16.06
#